data_AF-A0A2V8DQS0-F1
#
_entry.id   AF-A0A2V8DQS0-F1
#
_cell.length_a   1.000
_cell.length_b   1.000
_cell.length_c   1.000
_cell.angle_alpha   90.00
_cell.angle_beta   90.00
_cell.angle_gamma   90.00
#
_symmetry.space_group_name_H-M   'P 1'
#
loop_
_entity.id
_entity.type
_entity.pdbx_description
1 polymer ?
#
loop_
_entity_poly.entity_id
_entity_poly.type
_entity_poly.pdbx_seq_one_letter_code
_entity_poly.pdbx_strand_id
1 'polypeptide(L)'
;IWWPGIKKWRRSLTIGWRANWKRLNWDLHSAVGFWTFAFVFMWGISGIYFAFPDPFQAVVDFFDPLASVQRQPRVGDTMLAWLARLHFGRFAGWSVKALWAVFGLVPPFLFVTGALMWWNRVIRHGPRQFE
;
A
#
# COMPACT_ATOMS: atom_id res chain seq x y z
N ILE A 1 15.14 -6.51 2.04
CA ILE A 1 15.34 -5.84 0.72
C ILE A 1 14.68 -4.46 0.66
N TRP A 2 13.86 -4.06 1.63
CA TRP A 2 13.27 -2.70 1.67
C TRP A 2 13.83 -1.73 2.71
N TRP A 3 14.53 -2.23 3.73
CA TRP A 3 14.92 -1.45 4.90
C TRP A 3 16.44 -1.37 5.01
N PRO A 4 17.05 -0.18 4.87
CA PRO A 4 18.50 0.02 4.95
C PRO A 4 19.05 0.00 6.39
N GLY A 5 18.18 -0.29 7.37
CA GLY A 5 18.49 -0.28 8.80
C GLY A 5 18.16 1.07 9.46
N ILE A 6 17.96 1.04 10.78
CA ILE A 6 17.60 2.20 11.61
C ILE A 6 18.60 3.36 11.47
N LYS A 7 19.89 3.07 11.23
CA LYS A 7 20.91 4.12 11.07
C LYS A 7 20.82 4.89 9.75
N LYS A 8 20.14 4.33 8.73
CA LYS A 8 20.08 4.88 7.36
C LYS A 8 18.65 5.10 6.88
N TRP A 9 17.66 5.08 7.77
CA TRP A 9 16.23 5.15 7.43
C TRP A 9 15.85 6.39 6.60
N ARG A 10 16.47 7.55 6.88
CA ARG A 10 16.24 8.81 6.13
C ARG A 10 16.52 8.67 4.64
N ARG A 11 17.41 7.75 4.25
CA ARG A 11 17.74 7.50 2.85
C ARG A 11 16.62 6.78 2.10
N SER A 12 15.76 6.05 2.79
CA SER A 12 14.56 5.44 2.17
C SER A 12 13.46 6.45 1.89
N LEU A 13 13.60 7.72 2.31
CA LEU A 13 12.59 8.77 2.11
C LEU A 13 12.85 9.61 0.86
N THR A 14 14.05 9.54 0.29
CA THR A 14 14.53 10.47 -0.74
C THR A 14 15.12 9.74 -1.94
N ILE A 15 15.06 10.39 -3.10
CA ILE A 15 15.53 9.84 -4.38
C ILE A 15 16.84 10.53 -4.77
N GLY A 16 17.92 9.76 -4.91
CA GLY A 16 19.21 10.26 -5.39
C GLY A 16 19.29 10.25 -6.92
N TRP A 17 18.87 11.32 -7.58
CA TRP A 17 18.80 11.40 -9.05
C TRP A 17 20.13 11.25 -9.80
N ARG A 18 21.27 11.51 -9.14
CA ARG A 18 22.63 11.39 -9.73
C ARG A 18 23.28 10.02 -9.45
N ALA A 19 22.51 9.04 -9.01
CA ALA A 19 23.01 7.71 -8.66
C ALA A 19 23.12 6.77 -9.87
N ASN A 20 23.90 5.70 -9.72
CA ASN A 20 23.89 4.60 -10.68
C ASN A 20 22.50 3.92 -10.74
N TRP A 21 22.18 3.25 -11.85
CA TRP A 21 20.86 2.63 -12.07
C TRP A 21 20.44 1.66 -10.95
N LYS A 22 21.36 0.87 -10.41
CA LYS A 22 21.07 -0.08 -9.31
C LYS A 22 20.63 0.65 -8.05
N ARG A 23 21.31 1.76 -7.72
CA ARG A 23 20.99 2.60 -6.57
C ARG A 23 19.73 3.43 -6.79
N LEU A 24 19.53 3.96 -8.00
CA LEU A 24 18.31 4.69 -8.33
C LEU A 24 17.07 3.79 -8.20
N ASN A 25 17.13 2.56 -8.71
CA ASN A 25 16.03 1.59 -8.55
C ASN A 25 15.73 1.30 -7.07
N TRP A 26 16.76 1.13 -6.24
CA TRP A 26 16.61 0.93 -4.80
C TRP A 26 15.99 2.14 -4.09
N ASP A 27 16.51 3.33 -4.37
CA ASP A 27 16.05 4.58 -3.75
C ASP A 27 14.59 4.86 -4.19
N LEU A 28 14.22 4.62 -5.47
CA LEU A 28 12.84 4.72 -5.97
C LEU A 28 11.89 3.73 -5.30
N HIS A 29 12.23 2.44 -5.26
CA HIS A 29 11.38 1.43 -4.63
C HIS A 29 11.15 1.75 -3.15
N SER A 30 12.20 2.16 -2.45
CA SER A 30 12.12 2.51 -1.02
C SER A 30 11.25 3.75 -0.78
N ALA A 31 11.48 4.81 -1.56
CA ALA A 31 10.74 6.06 -1.41
C ALA A 31 9.27 5.89 -1.78
N VAL A 32 8.98 5.28 -2.94
CA VAL A 32 7.60 5.02 -3.36
C VAL A 32 6.90 4.16 -2.32
N GLY A 33 7.49 3.03 -1.91
CA GLY A 33 6.88 2.13 -0.93
C GLY A 33 6.59 2.80 0.42
N PHE A 34 7.49 3.68 0.89
CA PHE A 34 7.26 4.43 2.12
C PHE A 34 6.13 5.45 1.99
N TRP A 35 6.17 6.30 0.97
CA TRP A 35 5.20 7.39 0.79
C TRP A 35 3.80 6.89 0.44
N THR A 36 3.70 5.71 -0.18
CA THR A 36 2.42 5.07 -0.50
C THR A 36 2.00 4.03 0.52
N PHE A 37 2.71 3.87 1.64
CA PHE A 37 2.43 2.82 2.62
C PHE A 37 0.99 2.89 3.14
N ALA A 38 0.55 4.07 3.60
CA ALA A 38 -0.80 4.25 4.11
C ALA A 38 -1.88 3.95 3.06
N PHE A 39 -1.61 4.30 1.80
CA PHE A 39 -2.50 4.01 0.67
C PHE A 39 -2.63 2.50 0.44
N VAL A 40 -1.51 1.78 0.31
CA VAL A 40 -1.49 0.32 0.12
C VAL A 40 -2.08 -0.40 1.33
N PHE A 41 -1.81 0.10 2.53
CA PHE A 41 -2.36 -0.43 3.77
C PHE A 41 -3.89 -0.31 3.82
N MET A 42 -4.44 0.84 3.44
CA MET A 42 -5.89 1.04 3.33
C MET A 42 -6.52 0.07 2.31
N TRP A 43 -5.88 -0.15 1.15
CA TRP A 43 -6.29 -1.17 0.19
C TRP A 43 -6.23 -2.59 0.76
N GLY A 44 -5.24 -2.90 1.58
CA GLY A 44 -5.14 -4.17 2.31
C GLY A 44 -6.30 -4.39 3.28
N ILE A 45 -6.58 -3.41 4.15
CA ILE A 45 -7.69 -3.48 5.11
C ILE A 45 -9.03 -3.62 4.39
N SER A 46 -9.27 -2.83 3.35
CA SER A 46 -10.51 -2.90 2.58
C SER A 46 -10.66 -4.24 1.85
N GLY A 47 -9.57 -4.84 1.36
CA GLY A 47 -9.58 -6.19 0.79
C GLY A 47 -9.99 -7.25 1.82
N ILE A 48 -9.46 -7.17 3.05
CA ILE A 48 -9.87 -8.05 4.15
C ILE A 48 -11.35 -7.84 4.48
N TYR A 49 -11.81 -6.59 4.56
CA TYR A 49 -13.22 -6.28 4.77
C TYR A 49 -14.15 -6.88 3.71
N PHE A 50 -13.76 -6.83 2.43
CA PHE A 50 -14.56 -7.43 1.36
C PHE A 50 -14.57 -8.96 1.41
N ALA A 51 -13.47 -9.59 1.83
CA ALA A 51 -13.40 -11.04 1.99
C ALA A 51 -14.13 -11.53 3.25
N PHE A 52 -14.06 -10.76 4.34
CA PHE A 52 -14.57 -11.09 5.65
C PHE A 52 -15.26 -9.85 6.26
N PRO A 53 -16.53 -9.58 5.89
CA PRO A 53 -17.25 -8.42 6.40
C PRO A 53 -17.70 -8.57 7.86
N ASP A 54 -18.03 -9.79 8.30
CA ASP A 54 -18.63 -10.04 9.62
C ASP A 54 -17.77 -9.56 10.81
N PRO A 55 -16.43 -9.79 10.83
CA PRO A 55 -15.59 -9.25 11.91
C PRO A 55 -15.63 -7.73 12.02
N PHE A 56 -15.76 -7.02 10.90
CA PHE A 56 -15.84 -5.56 10.90
C PHE A 56 -17.19 -5.09 11.42
N GLN A 57 -18.28 -5.76 11.00
CA GLN A 57 -19.62 -5.46 11.49
C GLN A 57 -19.77 -5.74 12.99
N ALA A 58 -19.19 -6.83 13.48
CA ALA A 58 -19.19 -7.16 14.91
C ALA A 58 -18.50 -6.08 15.75
N VAL A 59 -17.41 -5.48 15.25
CA VAL A 59 -16.76 -4.34 15.91
C VAL A 59 -17.68 -3.12 15.93
N VAL A 60 -18.38 -2.83 14.83
CA VAL A 60 -19.36 -1.73 14.78
C VAL A 60 -20.49 -1.96 15.78
N ASP A 61 -21.05 -3.18 15.83
CA ASP A 61 -22.12 -3.55 16.75
C ASP A 61 -21.68 -3.45 18.23
N PHE A 62 -20.42 -3.77 18.52
CA PHE A 62 -19.87 -3.65 19.88
C PHE A 62 -19.85 -2.20 20.38
N PHE A 63 -19.53 -1.24 19.51
CA PHE A 63 -19.45 0.17 19.89
C PHE A 63 -20.79 0.91 19.79
N ASP A 64 -21.70 0.48 18.92
CA ASP A 64 -23.01 1.11 18.73
C ASP A 64 -24.16 0.09 18.58
N PRO A 65 -24.51 -0.63 19.66
CA PRO A 65 -25.53 -1.67 19.61
C PRO A 65 -26.96 -1.12 19.41
N LEU A 66 -27.22 0.11 19.88
CA LEU A 66 -28.57 0.70 19.93
C LEU A 66 -28.99 1.36 18.61
N ALA A 67 -28.05 1.67 17.71
CA ALA A 67 -28.37 2.19 16.39
C ALA A 67 -29.08 1.17 15.47
N SER A 68 -29.17 -0.11 15.85
CA SER A 68 -30.12 -1.04 15.18
C SER A 68 -31.59 -0.70 15.45
N VAL A 69 -31.86 -0.10 16.61
CA VAL A 69 -33.22 0.19 17.11
C VAL A 69 -33.65 1.60 16.73
N GLN A 70 -32.74 2.57 16.80
CA GLN A 70 -32.96 3.91 16.27
C GLN A 70 -32.63 3.88 14.79
N ARG A 71 -33.62 4.09 13.89
CA ARG A 71 -33.45 4.10 12.42
C ARG A 71 -32.50 5.22 11.93
N GLN A 72 -31.26 5.23 12.38
CA GLN A 72 -30.20 6.14 11.99
C GLN A 72 -29.03 5.32 11.47
N PRO A 73 -28.34 5.79 10.41
CA PRO A 73 -27.16 5.12 9.91
C PRO A 73 -26.06 5.15 10.96
N ARG A 74 -25.50 3.98 11.29
CA ARG A 74 -24.41 3.84 12.25
C ARG A 74 -23.18 4.61 11.76
N VAL A 75 -22.43 5.21 12.68
CA VAL A 75 -21.15 5.86 12.34
C VAL A 75 -20.20 4.83 11.70
N GLY A 76 -20.16 3.62 12.25
CA GLY A 76 -19.36 2.51 11.71
C GLY A 76 -19.71 2.14 10.27
N ASP A 77 -20.99 1.99 9.95
CA ASP A 77 -21.45 1.69 8.58
C ASP A 77 -21.05 2.79 7.61
N THR A 78 -21.12 4.04 8.04
CA THR A 78 -20.69 5.19 7.25
C THR A 78 -19.18 5.13 6.98
N MET A 79 -18.37 4.81 7.99
CA MET A 79 -16.93 4.64 7.82
C MET A 79 -16.59 3.48 6.88
N LEU A 80 -17.25 2.33 7.01
CA LEU A 80 -17.07 1.17 6.11
C LEU A 80 -17.49 1.50 4.68
N ALA A 81 -18.56 2.27 4.49
CA ALA A 81 -18.97 2.76 3.18
C ALA A 81 -17.92 3.70 2.57
N TRP A 82 -17.30 4.58 3.36
CA TRP A 82 -16.20 5.41 2.90
C TRP A 82 -14.95 4.61 2.57
N LEU A 83 -14.61 3.60 3.36
CA LEU A 83 -13.52 2.67 3.08
C LEU A 83 -13.73 2.00 1.70
N ALA A 84 -14.95 1.55 1.42
CA ALA A 84 -15.29 0.98 0.11
C ALA A 84 -15.20 2.02 -1.03
N ARG A 85 -15.72 3.24 -0.83
CA ARG A 85 -15.61 4.32 -1.83
C ARG A 85 -14.16 4.69 -2.13
N LEU A 86 -13.32 4.77 -1.10
CA LEU A 86 -11.90 5.04 -1.22
C LEU A 86 -11.23 3.89 -1.98
N HIS A 87 -11.45 2.64 -1.60
CA HIS A 87 -10.88 1.49 -2.33
C HIS A 87 -11.11 1.59 -3.85
N PHE A 88 -12.36 1.83 -4.27
CA PHE A 88 -12.72 1.93 -5.69
C PHE A 88 -12.48 3.31 -6.33
N GLY A 89 -12.02 4.31 -5.57
CA GLY A 89 -11.86 5.68 -6.08
C GLY A 89 -13.17 6.38 -6.46
N ARG A 90 -14.32 5.91 -5.97
CA ARG A 90 -15.67 6.38 -6.36
C ARG A 90 -16.20 7.45 -5.42
N PHE A 91 -15.46 8.54 -5.26
CA PHE A 91 -15.82 9.63 -4.35
C PHE A 91 -15.75 11.05 -4.95
N ALA A 92 -15.18 11.21 -6.14
CA ALA A 92 -14.99 12.53 -6.76
C ALA A 92 -15.12 12.48 -8.30
N GLY A 93 -14.85 13.61 -8.95
CA GLY A 93 -14.89 13.76 -10.41
C GLY A 93 -13.83 12.94 -11.16
N TRP A 94 -13.86 13.02 -12.49
CA TRP A 94 -13.02 12.18 -13.36
C TRP A 94 -11.51 12.38 -13.12
N SER A 95 -11.07 13.61 -12.82
CA SER A 95 -9.66 13.94 -12.57
C SER A 95 -9.11 13.19 -11.36
N VAL A 96 -9.88 13.14 -10.28
CA VAL A 96 -9.51 12.39 -9.07
C VAL A 96 -9.50 10.89 -9.35
N LYS A 97 -10.45 10.38 -10.13
CA LYS A 97 -10.46 8.97 -10.56
C LYS A 97 -9.24 8.60 -11.41
N ALA A 98 -8.84 9.49 -12.33
CA ALA A 98 -7.65 9.30 -13.15
C ALA A 98 -6.38 9.27 -12.29
N LEU A 99 -6.23 10.21 -11.34
CA LEU A 99 -5.15 10.17 -10.36
C LEU A 99 -5.18 8.89 -9.52
N TRP A 100 -6.36 8.48 -9.06
CA TRP A 100 -6.55 7.25 -8.29
C TRP A 100 -6.12 6.01 -9.07
N ALA A 101 -6.44 5.95 -10.37
CA ALA A 101 -6.01 4.87 -11.25
C ALA A 101 -4.47 4.81 -11.36
N VAL A 102 -3.80 5.96 -11.43
CA VAL A 102 -2.33 6.03 -11.42
C VAL A 102 -1.76 5.51 -10.09
N PHE A 103 -2.35 5.88 -8.95
CA PHE A 103 -1.96 5.32 -7.64
C PHE A 103 -2.19 3.80 -7.57
N GLY A 104 -3.20 3.27 -8.27
CA GLY A 104 -3.43 1.83 -8.41
C GLY A 104 -2.29 1.07 -9.10
N LEU A 105 -1.39 1.75 -9.82
CA LEU A 105 -0.21 1.14 -10.44
C LEU A 105 0.98 1.00 -9.46
N VAL A 106 0.87 1.56 -8.25
CA VAL A 106 1.94 1.51 -7.25
C VAL A 106 2.30 0.07 -6.84
N PRO A 107 1.35 -0.82 -6.47
CA PRO A 107 1.72 -2.18 -6.10
C PRO A 107 2.40 -2.97 -7.25
N PRO A 108 1.91 -2.93 -8.51
CA PRO A 108 2.63 -3.50 -9.65
C PRO A 108 4.04 -2.92 -9.83
N PHE A 109 4.20 -1.60 -9.70
CA PHE A 109 5.50 -0.94 -9.79
C PHE A 109 6.46 -1.44 -8.71
N LEU A 110 6.01 -1.54 -7.45
CA LEU A 110 6.80 -2.05 -6.34
C LEU A 110 7.16 -3.53 -6.55
N PHE A 111 6.25 -4.33 -7.08
CA PHE A 111 6.52 -5.73 -7.41
C PHE A 111 7.62 -5.86 -8.48
N VAL A 112 7.50 -5.15 -9.60
CA VAL A 112 8.48 -5.20 -10.70
C VAL A 112 9.85 -4.73 -10.23
N THR A 113 9.92 -3.58 -9.56
CA THR A 113 11.19 -3.04 -9.05
C THR A 113 11.82 -3.98 -8.00
N GLY A 114 11.01 -4.57 -7.12
CA GLY A 114 11.44 -5.59 -6.16
C GLY A 114 12.01 -6.84 -6.82
N ALA A 115 11.32 -7.39 -7.82
CA ALA A 115 11.76 -8.55 -8.59
C ALA A 115 13.07 -8.27 -9.35
N LEU A 116 13.20 -7.11 -9.96
CA LEU A 116 14.43 -6.67 -10.63
C LEU A 116 15.61 -6.56 -9.65
N MET A 117 15.37 -6.04 -8.43
CA MET A 117 16.41 -5.98 -7.40
C MET A 117 16.82 -7.37 -6.93
N TRP A 118 15.86 -8.27 -6.71
CA TRP A 118 16.14 -9.66 -6.33
C TRP A 118 16.94 -10.38 -7.41
N TRP A 119 16.53 -10.28 -8.67
CA TRP A 119 17.24 -10.87 -9.81
C TRP A 119 18.69 -10.41 -9.89
N ASN A 120 18.91 -9.09 -9.81
CA ASN A 120 20.25 -8.50 -9.88
C ASN A 120 21.14 -8.85 -8.68
N ARG A 121 20.55 -9.10 -7.51
CA ARG A 121 21.27 -9.39 -6.27
C ARG A 121 21.57 -10.87 -6.08
N VAL A 122 20.62 -11.74 -6.42
CA VAL A 122 20.64 -13.17 -6.05
C VAL A 122 20.99 -14.03 -7.26
N ILE A 123 20.30 -13.85 -8.39
CA ILE A 123 20.45 -14.76 -9.54
C ILE A 123 21.67 -14.39 -10.38
N ARG A 124 21.87 -13.10 -10.65
CA ARG A 124 22.97 -12.62 -11.50
C ARG A 124 24.37 -12.86 -10.92
N HIS A 125 24.47 -13.18 -9.63
CA HIS A 125 25.71 -13.53 -8.95
C HIS A 125 25.58 -14.94 -8.40
N GLY A 126 25.46 -15.91 -9.33
CA GLY A 126 25.54 -17.34 -9.02
C GLY A 126 26.83 -17.70 -8.28
N PRO A 127 26.88 -18.87 -7.61
CA PRO A 127 27.97 -19.23 -6.71
C PRO A 127 29.31 -19.03 -7.40
N ARG A 128 30.16 -18.18 -6.84
CA ARG A 128 31.59 -18.12 -7.20
C ARG A 128 32.11 -19.53 -6.93
N GLN A 129 32.29 -20.30 -7.99
CA GLN A 129 32.97 -21.58 -7.92
C GLN A 129 34.38 -21.26 -7.44
N PHE A 130 34.72 -21.83 -6.28
CA PHE A 130 36.07 -21.76 -5.74
C PHE A 130 36.97 -22.57 -6.70
N GLU A 131 37.72 -21.87 -7.54
CA GLU A 131 38.97 -22.35 -8.14
C GLU A 131 40.14 -21.66 -7.44
#